data_AF-A0A1A3PQ29-F1
#
_entry.id   AF-A0A1A3PQ29-F1
#
_cell.length_a   1.000
_cell.length_b   1.000
_cell.length_c   1.000
_cell.angle_alpha   90.00
_cell.angle_beta   90.00
_cell.angle_gamma   90.00
#
_symmetry.space_group_name_H-M   'P 1'
#
loop_
_entity.id
_entity.type
_entity.pdbx_description
1 polymer ?
#
loop_
_entity_poly.entity_id
_entity_poly.type
_entity_poly.pdbx_seq_one_letter_code
_entity_poly.pdbx_strand_id
1 'polypeptide(L)'
;MVVNSSAWLVAATATLMTVAVAHAEPQDDEFLQLLSRDGITAGPPEQLIALAHERCDDDNLSRSGIFTLHFGAMPSPFSSAMLQLAAKLENQGLTGPQVRPFLLDAISVYCPGAHS
;
A
#
# COMPACT_ATOMS: atom_id res chain seq x y z
N MET A 1 -46.71 7.41 52.44
CA MET A 1 -45.75 8.53 52.32
C MET A 1 -44.52 8.02 51.58
N VAL A 2 -44.11 8.80 50.57
CA VAL A 2 -42.86 8.73 49.77
C VAL A 2 -42.67 7.50 48.88
N VAL A 3 -43.11 7.66 47.63
CA VAL A 3 -42.55 6.99 46.44
C VAL A 3 -41.17 7.60 46.20
N ASN A 4 -40.09 6.83 46.22
CA ASN A 4 -38.79 7.30 45.76
C ASN A 4 -38.54 6.77 44.35
N SER A 5 -38.87 7.61 43.38
CA SER A 5 -38.63 7.43 41.96
C SER A 5 -37.15 7.59 41.66
N SER A 6 -36.51 6.58 41.08
CA SER A 6 -35.24 6.76 40.39
C SER A 6 -35.23 5.83 39.18
N ALA A 7 -35.41 6.46 38.03
CA ALA A 7 -35.54 5.87 36.71
C ALA A 7 -34.47 4.83 36.43
N TRP A 8 -34.90 3.60 36.15
CA TRP A 8 -34.07 2.59 35.51
C TRP A 8 -33.94 2.99 34.04
N LEU A 9 -32.87 3.72 33.72
CA LEU A 9 -32.40 3.92 32.36
C LEU A 9 -31.99 2.56 31.80
N VAL A 10 -32.88 1.93 31.03
CA VAL A 10 -32.54 0.77 30.20
C VAL A 10 -31.62 1.28 29.10
N ALA A 11 -30.31 1.10 29.30
CA ALA A 11 -29.31 1.37 28.29
C ALA A 11 -29.49 0.37 27.14
N ALA A 12 -30.02 0.82 26.02
CA ALA A 12 -30.02 0.08 24.77
C ALA A 12 -28.57 0.02 24.26
N THR A 13 -27.87 -1.07 24.55
CA THR A 13 -26.61 -1.39 23.88
C THR A 13 -26.91 -1.76 22.43
N ALA A 14 -26.87 -0.76 21.55
CA ALA A 14 -26.76 -0.99 20.12
C ALA A 14 -25.43 -1.73 19.89
N THR A 15 -25.50 -3.04 19.70
CA THR A 15 -24.39 -3.81 19.16
C THR A 15 -24.17 -3.30 17.73
N LEU A 16 -23.26 -2.34 17.59
CA LEU A 16 -22.68 -1.96 16.32
C LEU A 16 -22.05 -3.24 15.77
N MET A 17 -22.78 -3.93 14.90
CA MET A 17 -22.19 -4.93 14.03
C MET A 17 -21.17 -4.18 13.20
N THR A 18 -19.90 -4.28 13.60
CA THR A 18 -18.76 -3.93 12.75
C THR A 18 -18.83 -4.89 11.58
N VAL A 19 -19.60 -4.49 10.57
CA VAL A 19 -19.39 -4.96 9.21
C VAL A 19 -17.93 -4.66 8.97
N ALA A 20 -17.12 -5.72 8.85
CA ALA A 20 -15.81 -5.63 8.27
C ALA A 20 -16.03 -5.24 6.81
N VAL A 21 -16.30 -3.96 6.59
CA VAL A 21 -16.09 -3.35 5.31
C VAL A 21 -14.60 -3.57 5.11
N ALA A 22 -14.22 -4.30 4.07
CA ALA A 22 -12.86 -4.20 3.54
C ALA A 22 -12.71 -2.70 3.24
N HIS A 23 -12.19 -1.95 4.21
CA HIS A 23 -12.04 -0.52 4.10
C HIS A 23 -11.00 -0.35 3.02
N ALA A 24 -11.44 0.01 1.80
CA ALA A 24 -10.57 0.72 0.89
C ALA A 24 -10.07 1.92 1.71
N GLU A 25 -8.80 1.90 2.04
CA GLU A 25 -8.22 2.97 2.84
C GLU A 25 -8.33 4.26 2.02
N PRO A 26 -8.51 5.44 2.64
CA PRO A 26 -8.55 6.69 1.88
C PRO A 26 -7.29 6.90 1.01
N GLN A 27 -6.19 6.25 1.39
CA GLN A 27 -4.94 6.17 0.63
C GLN A 27 -5.10 5.38 -0.68
N ASP A 28 -5.91 4.32 -0.70
CA ASP A 28 -6.18 3.51 -1.90
C ASP A 28 -6.88 4.34 -2.97
N ASP A 29 -7.90 5.09 -2.55
CA ASP A 29 -8.63 6.00 -3.45
C ASP A 29 -7.74 7.13 -3.97
N GLU A 30 -6.86 7.69 -3.13
CA GLU A 30 -5.88 8.70 -3.54
C GLU A 30 -4.88 8.14 -4.55
N PHE A 31 -4.34 6.95 -4.27
CA PHE A 31 -3.40 6.27 -5.15
C PHE A 31 -4.00 5.98 -6.52
N LEU A 32 -5.22 5.45 -6.59
CA LEU A 32 -5.91 5.19 -7.86
C LEU A 32 -6.21 6.47 -8.64
N GLN A 33 -6.47 7.59 -7.96
CA GLN A 33 -6.60 8.90 -8.62
C GLN A 33 -5.28 9.38 -9.22
N LEU A 34 -4.15 9.19 -8.52
CA LEU A 34 -2.82 9.52 -9.05
C LEU A 34 -2.48 8.68 -10.28
N LEU A 35 -2.72 7.36 -10.22
CA LEU A 35 -2.52 6.48 -11.38
C LEU A 35 -3.37 6.92 -12.59
N SER A 36 -4.64 7.26 -12.35
CA SER A 36 -5.53 7.74 -13.40
C SER A 36 -5.06 9.05 -14.02
N ARG A 37 -4.56 9.99 -13.19
CA ARG A 37 -3.95 11.26 -13.65
C ARG A 37 -2.73 11.00 -14.53
N ASP A 38 -1.94 9.99 -14.18
CA ASP A 38 -0.71 9.61 -14.89
C ASP A 38 -0.99 8.74 -16.14
N GLY A 39 -2.26 8.52 -16.46
CA GLY A 39 -2.69 7.74 -17.63
C GLY A 39 -2.49 6.24 -17.47
N ILE A 40 -2.35 5.76 -16.23
CA ILE A 40 -2.22 4.35 -15.89
C ILE A 40 -3.61 3.78 -15.64
N THR A 41 -4.13 3.05 -16.62
CA THR A 41 -5.44 2.36 -16.57
C THR A 41 -5.30 0.85 -16.68
N ALA A 42 -4.09 0.34 -16.51
CA ALA A 42 -3.74 -1.07 -16.70
C ALA A 42 -3.95 -1.89 -15.42
N GLY A 43 -4.33 -3.15 -15.58
CA GLY A 43 -4.50 -4.09 -14.47
C GLY A 43 -5.76 -3.86 -13.62
N PRO A 44 -6.12 -4.83 -12.77
CA PRO A 44 -7.19 -4.65 -11.79
C PRO A 44 -6.69 -3.77 -10.62
N PRO A 45 -7.49 -2.79 -10.15
CA PRO A 45 -7.11 -1.85 -9.10
C PRO A 45 -6.54 -2.49 -7.83
N GLU A 46 -7.15 -3.59 -7.38
CA GLU A 46 -6.73 -4.35 -6.19
C GLU A 46 -5.29 -4.87 -6.29
N GLN A 47 -4.86 -5.33 -7.49
CA GLN A 47 -3.49 -5.79 -7.69
C GLN A 47 -2.51 -4.62 -7.73
N LEU A 48 -2.91 -3.49 -8.30
CA LEU A 48 -2.10 -2.28 -8.30
C LEU A 48 -1.88 -1.75 -6.88
N ILE A 49 -2.93 -1.73 -6.05
CA ILE A 49 -2.84 -1.34 -4.64
C ILE A 49 -1.91 -2.30 -3.88
N ALA A 50 -2.08 -3.62 -4.06
CA ALA A 50 -1.20 -4.60 -3.42
C ALA A 50 0.28 -4.43 -3.80
N LEU A 51 0.57 -4.17 -5.08
CA LEU A 51 1.94 -3.90 -5.54
C LEU A 51 2.48 -2.55 -5.04
N ALA A 52 1.61 -1.57 -4.79
CA ALA A 52 2.00 -0.29 -4.20
C ALA A 52 2.39 -0.44 -2.72
N HIS A 53 1.66 -1.25 -1.95
CA HIS A 53 2.08 -1.63 -0.60
C HIS A 53 3.39 -2.42 -0.60
N GLU A 54 3.55 -3.38 -1.53
CA GLU A 54 4.81 -4.13 -1.69
C GLU A 54 5.99 -3.19 -1.93
N ARG A 55 5.82 -2.15 -2.78
CA ARG A 55 6.85 -1.13 -2.98
C ARG A 55 7.25 -0.48 -1.66
N CYS A 56 6.27 -0.20 -0.80
CA CYS A 56 6.54 0.44 0.47
C CYS A 56 7.32 -0.45 1.42
N ASP A 57 6.90 -1.71 1.53
CA ASP A 57 7.59 -2.72 2.34
C ASP A 57 9.04 -2.89 1.87
N ASP A 58 9.24 -2.93 0.55
CA ASP A 58 10.56 -3.04 -0.07
C ASP A 58 11.48 -1.85 0.20
N ASP A 59 10.95 -0.67 0.55
CA ASP A 59 11.80 0.50 0.85
C ASP A 59 12.70 0.29 2.07
N ASN A 60 12.29 -0.61 2.98
CA ASN A 60 13.05 -0.98 4.16
C ASN A 60 14.20 -1.96 3.87
N LEU A 61 14.30 -2.47 2.64
CA LEU A 61 15.37 -3.40 2.26
C LEU A 61 16.73 -2.70 2.17
N SER A 62 17.78 -3.45 2.50
CA SER A 62 19.14 -2.96 2.36
C SER A 62 19.44 -2.59 0.90
N ARG A 63 19.85 -1.34 0.69
CA ARG A 63 20.31 -0.82 -0.61
C ARG A 63 21.74 -1.23 -0.92
N SER A 64 22.52 -1.62 0.10
CA SER A 64 23.81 -2.26 -0.07
C SER A 64 23.63 -3.77 -0.22
N GLY A 65 24.27 -4.35 -1.24
CA GLY A 65 24.50 -5.79 -1.28
C GLY A 65 25.56 -6.13 -0.25
N ILE A 66 25.38 -7.22 0.50
CA ILE A 66 26.44 -7.74 1.36
C ILE A 66 27.62 -8.07 0.46
N PHE A 67 28.66 -7.24 0.50
CA PHE A 67 29.87 -7.36 -0.29
C PHE A 67 30.66 -8.61 0.15
N THR A 68 30.31 -9.77 -0.37
CA THR A 68 31.31 -10.82 -0.58
C THR A 68 32.00 -10.52 -1.91
N LEU A 69 33.07 -9.72 -1.86
CA LEU A 69 33.98 -9.36 -2.97
C LEU A 69 34.64 -10.57 -3.68
N HIS A 70 34.20 -11.80 -3.42
CA HIS A 70 34.80 -13.03 -3.91
C HIS A 70 34.11 -13.59 -5.17
N PHE A 71 32.87 -13.22 -5.47
CA PHE A 71 32.09 -13.78 -6.59
C PHE A 71 31.16 -12.75 -7.26
N GLY A 72 31.72 -11.75 -7.93
CA GLY A 72 30.96 -10.81 -8.77
C GLY A 72 30.04 -9.86 -8.00
N ALA A 73 29.65 -8.76 -8.64
CA ALA A 73 28.70 -7.81 -8.07
C ALA A 73 27.29 -8.43 -8.08
N MET A 74 26.80 -8.89 -6.93
CA MET A 74 25.39 -9.25 -6.78
C MET A 74 24.56 -7.97 -6.57
N PRO A 75 23.36 -7.87 -7.18
CA PRO A 75 22.45 -6.76 -6.90
C PRO A 75 22.08 -6.73 -5.42
N SER A 76 21.83 -5.55 -4.88
CA SER A 76 21.34 -5.42 -3.51
C SER A 76 19.95 -6.05 -3.37
N PRO A 77 19.53 -6.40 -2.14
CA PRO A 77 18.15 -6.84 -1.88
C PRO A 77 17.12 -5.87 -2.44
N PHE A 78 17.29 -4.57 -2.19
CA PHE A 78 16.42 -3.53 -2.75
C PHE A 78 16.38 -3.55 -4.28
N SER A 79 17.54 -3.57 -4.95
CA SER A 79 17.59 -3.60 -6.42
C SER A 79 16.92 -4.84 -7.00
N SER A 80 17.04 -5.99 -6.33
CA SER A 80 16.41 -7.24 -6.75
C SER A 80 14.89 -7.18 -6.61
N ALA A 81 14.40 -6.62 -5.50
CA ALA A 81 12.97 -6.44 -5.25
C ALA A 81 12.35 -5.47 -6.27
N MET A 82 12.99 -4.34 -6.53
CA MET A 82 12.55 -3.38 -7.55
C MET A 82 12.45 -3.98 -8.96
N LEU A 83 13.38 -4.88 -9.33
CA LEU A 83 13.32 -5.59 -10.61
C LEU A 83 12.13 -6.55 -10.68
N GLN A 84 11.85 -7.29 -9.60
CA GLN A 84 10.69 -8.17 -9.53
C GLN A 84 9.38 -7.39 -9.56
N LEU A 85 9.32 -6.28 -8.83
CA LEU A 85 8.16 -5.40 -8.78
C LEU A 85 7.87 -4.79 -10.16
N ALA A 86 8.90 -4.32 -10.88
CA ALA A 86 8.76 -3.84 -12.25
C ALA A 86 8.19 -4.94 -13.18
N ALA A 87 8.70 -6.17 -13.09
CA ALA A 87 8.17 -7.28 -13.88
C ALA A 87 6.72 -7.64 -13.53
N LYS A 88 6.33 -7.55 -12.24
CA LYS A 88 4.94 -7.71 -11.82
C LYS A 88 4.05 -6.64 -12.43
N LEU A 89 4.48 -5.38 -12.43
CA LEU A 89 3.74 -4.26 -13.03
C LEU A 89 3.59 -4.40 -14.55
N GLU A 90 4.65 -4.83 -15.24
CA GLU A 90 4.57 -5.13 -16.67
C GLU A 90 3.58 -6.26 -16.97
N ASN A 91 3.51 -7.29 -16.12
CA ASN A 91 2.49 -8.34 -16.21
C ASN A 91 1.06 -7.82 -15.96
N GLN A 92 0.90 -6.70 -15.24
CA GLN A 92 -0.38 -5.98 -15.12
C GLN A 92 -0.72 -5.13 -16.34
N GLY A 93 0.19 -5.05 -17.32
CA GLY A 93 0.02 -4.25 -18.53
C GLY A 93 0.58 -2.83 -18.41
N LEU A 94 1.32 -2.50 -17.34
CA LEU A 94 2.04 -1.23 -17.29
C LEU A 94 3.21 -1.27 -18.27
N THR A 95 3.42 -0.16 -18.96
CA THR A 95 4.59 -0.01 -19.84
C THR A 95 5.79 0.50 -19.04
N GLY A 96 7.02 0.20 -19.48
CA GLY A 96 8.24 0.68 -18.81
C GLY A 96 8.23 2.18 -18.45
N PRO A 97 7.73 3.10 -19.31
CA PRO A 97 7.55 4.51 -18.95
C PRO A 97 6.58 4.79 -17.79
N GLN A 98 5.57 3.93 -17.58
CA GLN A 98 4.56 4.03 -16.53
C GLN A 98 5.00 3.39 -15.20
N VAL A 99 5.97 2.46 -15.23
CA VAL A 99 6.48 1.82 -14.02
C VAL A 99 7.08 2.85 -13.07
N ARG A 100 7.88 3.79 -13.56
CA ARG A 100 8.49 4.82 -12.70
C ARG A 100 7.46 5.72 -11.98
N PRO A 101 6.47 6.35 -12.66
CA PRO A 101 5.47 7.17 -11.97
C PRO A 101 4.65 6.35 -10.97
N PHE A 102 4.25 5.11 -11.31
CA PHE A 102 3.58 4.21 -10.37
C PHE A 102 4.36 4.06 -9.06
N LEU A 103 5.66 3.77 -9.15
CA LEU A 103 6.50 3.55 -7.97
C LEU A 103 6.66 4.81 -7.11
N LEU A 104 6.67 6.00 -7.73
CA LEU A 104 6.77 7.28 -7.03
C LEU A 104 5.45 7.62 -6.31
N ASP A 105 4.32 7.43 -6.98
CA ASP A 105 3.00 7.65 -6.38
C ASP A 105 2.77 6.68 -5.20
N ALA A 106 3.17 5.41 -5.36
CA ALA A 106 3.09 4.42 -4.28
C ALA A 106 3.88 4.85 -3.03
N ILE A 107 5.12 5.31 -3.19
CA ILE A 107 5.93 5.81 -2.07
C ILE A 107 5.31 7.07 -1.45
N SER A 108 4.81 7.99 -2.28
CA SER A 108 4.23 9.24 -1.83
C SER A 108 2.99 9.04 -0.96
N VAL A 109 2.17 8.03 -1.28
CA VAL A 109 0.92 7.75 -0.58
C VAL A 109 1.13 6.84 0.62
N TYR A 110 1.86 5.73 0.45
CA TYR A 110 1.94 4.68 1.46
C TYR A 110 3.18 4.75 2.37
N CYS A 111 4.22 5.52 2.02
CA CYS A 111 5.48 5.54 2.77
C CYS A 111 5.87 6.93 3.30
N PRO A 112 5.18 7.45 4.33
CA PRO A 112 5.58 8.69 4.98
C PRO A 112 6.92 8.48 5.71
N GLY A 113 8.02 8.88 5.07
CA GLY A 113 9.39 8.73 5.60
C GLY A 113 10.32 7.84 4.76
N ALA A 114 9.86 7.36 3.61
CA ALA A 114 10.71 6.60 2.69
C ALA A 114 11.94 7.40 2.22
N HIS A 115 13.02 6.68 1.95
CA HIS A 115 14.26 7.27 1.47
C HIS A 115 14.17 7.51 -0.04
N SER A 116 13.84 8.73 -0.45
CA SER A 116 13.86 9.17 -1.87
C SER A 116 15.28 9.16 -2.44
#